data_AF-A0A812N422-F1
#
_entry.id   AF-A0A812N422-F1
#
_cell.length_a   1.000
_cell.length_b   1.000
_cell.length_c   1.000
_cell.angle_alpha   90.00
_cell.angle_beta   90.00
_cell.angle_gamma   90.00
#
_symmetry.space_group_name_H-M   'P 1'
#
loop_
_entity.id
_entity.type
_entity.pdbx_description
1 polymer ?
#
loop_
_entity_poly.entity_id
_entity_poly.type
_entity_poly.pdbx_seq_one_letter_code
_entity_poly.pdbx_strand_id
1 'polypeptide(L)'
;MLLLSVPTNVVTFSATISTCQKATQWDRSLRLLLQCRRRHRCNVITYNAALAACEDAAEWQQALLILGFLRSDAVDCDATTMETTMRACGRAEQWERALGLLAELPAQDVPTTLFAVNAALGACENAAEWRQALHLFQQLQVATLQGDTFTYSAIISACGRSSQWQRALPLLGSLQQEHLQADVVTFSSAVGACALGEHWQAAVQVLADAHELHLRGDVITYAFLIAACAAGNAPWYTSQFLNDIKELAFLPLQLKCNAEKRQ
;
A
#
# COMPACT_ATOMS: atom_id res chain seq x y z
N MET A 1 29.26 4.33 31.23
CA MET A 1 29.55 3.50 30.05
C MET A 1 29.66 4.42 28.84
N LEU A 2 30.90 4.77 28.51
CA LEU A 2 31.45 5.57 27.40
C LEU A 2 30.48 6.29 26.42
N LEU A 3 30.15 7.55 26.72
CA LEU A 3 29.79 8.54 25.71
C LEU A 3 31.09 9.04 25.08
N LEU A 4 31.64 8.29 24.12
CA LEU A 4 32.59 8.82 23.17
C LEU A 4 31.87 9.94 22.41
N SER A 5 32.37 11.17 22.54
CA SER A 5 31.90 12.35 21.82
C SER A 5 32.23 12.18 20.34
N VAL A 6 31.43 11.39 19.64
CA VAL A 6 31.48 11.33 18.17
C VAL A 6 31.14 12.73 17.67
N PRO A 7 31.99 13.35 16.81
CA PRO A 7 31.68 14.66 16.26
C PRO A 7 30.31 14.60 15.57
N THR A 8 29.43 15.51 15.99
CA THR A 8 28.08 15.62 15.43
C THR A 8 28.21 16.25 14.06
N ASN A 9 28.15 15.41 13.03
CA ASN A 9 28.21 15.78 11.62
C ASN A 9 26.94 15.27 10.95
N VAL A 10 26.66 15.73 9.73
CA VAL A 10 25.43 15.36 8.98
C VAL A 10 25.27 13.84 8.88
N VAL A 11 26.37 13.09 8.72
CA VAL A 11 26.37 11.61 8.65
C VAL A 11 25.94 10.95 9.96
N THR A 12 26.34 11.50 11.12
CA THR A 12 25.89 10.95 12.41
C THR A 12 24.42 11.27 12.64
N PHE A 13 23.95 12.46 12.25
CA PHE A 13 22.52 12.78 12.27
C PHE A 13 21.71 11.85 11.36
N SER A 14 22.11 11.67 10.09
CA SER A 14 21.39 10.79 9.16
C SER A 14 21.34 9.34 9.66
N ALA A 15 22.44 8.84 10.22
CA ALA A 15 22.46 7.52 10.83
C ALA A 15 21.50 7.42 12.04
N THR A 16 21.53 8.41 12.95
CA THR A 16 20.61 8.40 14.10
C THR A 16 19.13 8.53 13.71
N ILE A 17 18.81 9.34 12.70
CA ILE A 17 17.45 9.48 12.17
C ILE A 17 17.00 8.16 11.54
N SER A 18 17.86 7.49 10.76
CA SER A 18 17.57 6.16 10.22
C SER A 18 17.40 5.09 11.32
N THR A 19 18.14 5.17 12.42
CA THR A 19 17.88 4.28 13.57
C THR A 19 16.55 4.59 14.26
N CYS A 20 16.14 5.86 14.30
CA CYS A 20 14.85 6.27 14.86
C CYS A 20 13.68 5.79 13.98
N GLN A 21 13.86 5.78 12.65
CA GLN A 21 12.92 5.15 11.71
C GLN A 21 12.69 3.67 12.08
N LYS A 22 13.77 2.88 12.19
CA LYS A 22 13.67 1.46 12.57
C LYS A 22 13.04 1.23 13.95
N ALA A 23 13.19 2.20 14.84
CA ALA A 23 12.59 2.16 16.17
C ALA A 23 11.15 2.72 16.21
N THR A 24 10.56 3.11 15.07
CA THR A 24 9.23 3.74 14.95
C THR A 24 9.04 5.02 15.77
N GLN A 25 10.14 5.71 16.09
CA GLN A 25 10.16 6.94 16.90
C GLN A 25 10.16 8.17 15.99
N TRP A 26 9.05 8.44 15.30
CA TRP A 26 8.93 9.55 14.36
C TRP A 26 9.16 10.92 15.02
N ASP A 27 8.62 11.15 16.23
CA ASP A 27 8.78 12.43 16.95
C ASP A 27 10.26 12.70 17.29
N ARG A 28 11.01 11.66 17.70
CA ARG A 28 12.44 11.79 17.97
C ARG A 28 13.23 12.03 16.68
N SER A 29 12.84 11.37 15.59
CA SER A 29 13.40 11.57 14.25
C SER A 29 13.26 13.03 13.80
N LEU A 30 12.07 13.61 13.96
CA LEU A 30 11.80 15.03 13.66
C LEU A 30 12.59 15.98 14.55
N ARG A 31 12.66 15.72 15.86
CA ARG A 31 13.47 16.54 16.78
C ARG A 31 14.95 16.54 16.38
N LEU A 32 15.48 15.39 15.95
CA LEU A 32 16.85 15.27 15.45
C LEU A 32 17.06 15.98 14.11
N LEU A 33 16.09 15.92 13.19
CA LEU A 33 16.12 16.68 11.93
C LEU A 33 16.18 18.19 12.20
N LEU A 34 15.30 18.71 13.07
CA LEU A 34 15.28 20.13 13.44
C LEU A 34 16.60 20.57 14.10
N GLN A 35 17.22 19.71 14.92
CA GLN A 35 18.53 19.98 15.49
C GLN A 35 19.64 19.98 14.43
N CYS A 36 19.61 19.04 13.50
CA CYS A 36 20.55 18.98 12.38
C CYS A 36 20.45 20.26 11.55
N ARG A 37 19.24 20.69 11.21
CA ARG A 37 18.96 21.88 10.39
C ARG A 37 19.44 23.19 11.04
N ARG A 38 19.39 23.28 12.37
CA ARG A 38 19.91 24.44 13.13
C ARG A 38 21.45 24.49 13.18
N ARG A 39 22.11 23.33 13.07
CA ARG A 39 23.57 23.21 13.31
C ARG A 39 24.36 22.97 12.03
N HIS A 40 23.74 22.41 11.00
CA HIS A 40 24.37 21.94 9.79
C HIS A 40 23.42 22.10 8.59
N ARG A 41 23.98 22.07 7.38
CA ARG A 41 23.19 21.93 6.15
C ARG A 41 22.78 20.47 5.99
N CYS A 42 21.49 20.19 6.18
CA CYS A 42 20.93 18.87 5.94
C CYS A 42 21.00 18.52 4.45
N ASN A 43 21.22 17.25 4.15
CA ASN A 43 21.14 16.72 2.79
C ASN A 43 19.83 15.93 2.60
N VAL A 44 19.54 15.57 1.35
CA VAL A 44 18.36 14.79 0.95
C VAL A 44 18.22 13.49 1.77
N ILE A 45 19.33 12.81 2.07
CA ILE A 45 19.34 11.57 2.87
C ILE A 45 18.78 11.80 4.28
N THR A 46 19.14 12.92 4.92
CA THR A 46 18.66 13.27 6.26
C THR A 46 17.15 13.52 6.26
N TYR A 47 16.66 14.18 5.21
CA TYR A 47 15.24 14.43 5.01
C TYR A 47 14.45 13.15 4.69
N ASN A 48 14.95 12.31 3.78
CA ASN A 48 14.30 11.05 3.41
C ASN A 48 14.20 10.07 4.57
N ALA A 49 15.22 10.00 5.43
CA ALA A 49 15.14 9.17 6.64
C ALA A 49 14.08 9.67 7.64
N ALA A 50 13.88 10.99 7.74
CA ALA A 50 12.83 11.57 8.58
C ALA A 50 11.44 11.39 7.95
N LEU A 51 11.33 11.54 6.62
CA LEU A 51 10.10 11.28 5.86
C LEU A 51 9.66 9.83 5.97
N ALA A 52 10.59 8.89 5.83
CA ALA A 52 10.30 7.46 5.99
C ALA A 52 9.81 7.13 7.41
N ALA A 53 10.37 7.78 8.45
CA ALA A 53 9.85 7.64 9.81
C ALA A 53 8.42 8.21 9.96
N CYS A 54 8.08 9.27 9.22
CA CYS A 54 6.72 9.82 9.19
C CYS A 54 5.76 8.95 8.37
N GLU A 55 6.24 8.31 7.29
CA GLU A 55 5.49 7.32 6.52
C GLU A 55 5.09 6.15 7.41
N ASP A 56 6.03 5.56 8.14
CA ASP A 56 5.77 4.43 9.03
C ASP A 56 4.75 4.78 10.13
N ALA A 57 4.73 6.04 10.57
CA ALA A 57 3.79 6.55 11.55
C ALA A 57 2.47 7.09 10.97
N ALA A 58 2.31 7.12 9.65
CA ALA A 58 1.20 7.77 8.95
C ALA A 58 1.00 9.28 9.30
N GLU A 59 2.08 9.95 9.70
CA GLU A 59 2.08 11.36 10.10
C GLU A 59 2.24 12.29 8.88
N TRP A 60 1.23 12.32 8.02
CA TRP A 60 1.25 13.06 6.76
C TRP A 60 1.48 14.58 6.93
N GLN A 61 0.99 15.16 8.03
CA GLN A 61 1.17 16.59 8.32
C GLN A 61 2.64 16.93 8.50
N GLN A 62 3.36 16.08 9.22
CA GLN A 62 4.79 16.23 9.44
C GLN A 62 5.58 15.94 8.16
N ALA A 63 5.14 14.97 7.35
CA ALA A 63 5.76 14.71 6.06
C ALA A 63 5.70 15.93 5.11
N LEU A 64 4.53 16.59 5.00
CA LEU A 64 4.38 17.82 4.21
C LEU A 64 5.18 18.99 4.77
N LEU A 65 5.28 19.09 6.10
CA LEU A 65 6.07 20.10 6.77
C LEU A 65 7.57 19.89 6.51
N ILE A 66 8.05 18.65 6.53
CA ILE A 66 9.41 18.29 6.13
C ILE A 66 9.66 18.67 4.65
N LEU A 67 8.71 18.38 3.75
CA LEU A 67 8.81 18.77 2.35
C LEU A 67 8.92 20.29 2.19
N GLY A 68 8.15 21.06 2.95
CA GLY A 68 8.27 22.51 3.02
C GLY A 68 9.64 22.98 3.53
N PHE A 69 10.21 22.28 4.52
CA PHE A 69 11.55 22.58 5.01
C PHE A 69 12.64 22.31 3.99
N LEU A 70 12.57 21.18 3.29
CA LEU A 70 13.48 20.81 2.21
C LEU A 70 13.47 21.88 1.11
N ARG A 71 12.28 22.34 0.69
CA ARG A 71 12.12 23.44 -0.27
C ARG A 71 12.73 24.75 0.25
N SER A 72 12.49 25.11 1.51
CA SER A 72 13.02 26.35 2.11
C SER A 72 14.54 26.34 2.29
N ASP A 73 15.15 25.16 2.40
CA ASP A 73 16.60 25.00 2.49
C ASP A 73 17.28 24.95 1.12
N ALA A 74 16.52 25.13 0.03
CA ALA A 74 16.99 25.03 -1.35
C ALA A 74 17.71 23.70 -1.65
N VAL A 75 17.17 22.63 -1.07
CA VAL A 75 17.59 21.26 -1.38
C VAL A 75 16.61 20.71 -2.41
N ASP A 76 17.12 20.14 -3.50
CA ASP A 76 16.28 19.62 -4.57
C ASP A 76 15.48 18.39 -4.09
N CYS A 77 14.18 18.38 -4.40
CA CYS A 77 13.35 17.19 -4.19
C CYS A 77 13.79 16.11 -5.18
N ASP A 78 14.15 14.93 -4.69
CA ASP A 78 14.30 13.76 -5.54
C ASP A 78 12.98 12.98 -5.66
N ALA A 79 12.93 12.03 -6.59
CA ALA A 79 11.77 11.15 -6.76
C ALA A 79 11.42 10.43 -5.45
N THR A 80 12.42 10.02 -4.67
CA THR A 80 12.19 9.30 -3.41
C THR A 80 11.56 10.17 -2.32
N THR A 81 11.92 11.45 -2.23
CA THR A 81 11.29 12.45 -1.35
C THR A 81 9.80 12.57 -1.66
N MET A 82 9.47 12.72 -2.95
CA MET A 82 8.08 12.88 -3.38
C MET A 82 7.28 11.58 -3.18
N GLU A 83 7.83 10.43 -3.56
CA GLU A 83 7.22 9.12 -3.38
C GLU A 83 6.94 8.78 -1.91
N THR A 84 7.91 8.98 -1.01
CA THR A 84 7.73 8.73 0.44
C THR A 84 6.69 9.66 1.05
N THR A 85 6.66 10.94 0.64
CA THR A 85 5.64 11.89 1.10
C THR A 85 4.24 11.49 0.60
N MET A 86 4.11 11.04 -0.65
CA MET A 86 2.86 10.51 -1.19
C MET A 86 2.40 9.26 -0.44
N ARG A 87 3.31 8.31 -0.13
CA ARG A 87 2.98 7.12 0.68
C ARG A 87 2.55 7.48 2.10
N ALA A 88 3.19 8.46 2.73
CA ALA A 88 2.80 8.96 4.04
C ALA A 88 1.38 9.55 4.00
N CYS A 89 1.03 10.31 2.96
CA CYS A 89 -0.33 10.79 2.74
C CYS A 89 -1.31 9.62 2.51
N GLY A 90 -0.90 8.62 1.74
CA GLY A 90 -1.72 7.45 1.44
C GLY A 90 -2.05 6.57 2.64
N ARG A 91 -1.10 6.38 3.56
CA ARG A 91 -1.36 5.65 4.82
C ARG A 91 -2.31 6.39 5.75
N ALA A 92 -2.43 7.70 5.60
CA ALA A 92 -3.38 8.54 6.34
C ALA A 92 -4.68 8.83 5.57
N GLU A 93 -4.93 8.09 4.49
CA GLU A 93 -6.12 8.21 3.63
C GLU A 93 -6.29 9.61 2.99
N GLN A 94 -5.21 10.40 2.91
CA GLN A 94 -5.20 11.73 2.30
C GLN A 94 -4.90 11.65 0.80
N TRP A 95 -5.79 11.00 0.04
CA TRP A 95 -5.62 10.77 -1.39
C TRP A 95 -5.52 12.06 -2.21
N GLU A 96 -6.29 13.09 -1.87
CA GLU A 96 -6.28 14.39 -2.58
C GLU A 96 -4.88 15.02 -2.57
N ARG A 97 -4.18 14.92 -1.43
CA ARG A 97 -2.83 15.45 -1.27
C ARG A 97 -1.80 14.62 -2.02
N ALA A 98 -1.95 13.30 -2.01
CA ALA A 98 -1.09 12.43 -2.80
C ALA A 98 -1.22 12.71 -4.31
N LEU A 99 -2.43 12.93 -4.82
CA LEU A 99 -2.66 13.34 -6.21
C LEU A 99 -2.13 14.74 -6.51
N GLY A 100 -2.29 15.69 -5.58
CA GLY A 100 -1.70 17.02 -5.70
C GLY A 100 -0.17 16.96 -5.84
N LEU A 101 0.49 16.16 -5.00
CA LEU A 101 1.94 15.94 -5.09
C LEU A 101 2.36 15.27 -6.40
N LEU A 102 1.59 14.31 -6.91
CA LEU A 102 1.84 13.68 -8.20
C LEU A 102 1.77 14.71 -9.34
N ALA A 103 0.79 15.61 -9.30
CA ALA A 103 0.62 16.68 -10.27
C ALA A 103 1.72 17.76 -10.17
N GLU A 104 2.35 17.92 -9.01
CA GLU A 104 3.49 18.83 -8.80
C GLU A 104 4.82 18.29 -9.39
N LEU A 105 4.94 16.98 -9.65
CA LEU A 105 6.20 16.38 -10.13
C LEU A 105 6.77 17.06 -11.39
N PRO A 106 5.99 17.27 -12.47
CA PRO A 106 6.53 17.87 -13.69
C PRO A 106 6.94 19.33 -13.48
N ALA A 107 6.31 20.04 -12.54
CA ALA A 107 6.65 21.43 -12.21
C ALA A 107 7.96 21.56 -11.42
N GLN A 108 8.44 20.46 -10.83
CA GLN A 108 9.70 20.38 -10.09
C GLN A 108 10.83 19.73 -10.91
N ASP A 109 10.63 19.56 -12.22
CA ASP A 109 11.55 18.83 -13.11
C ASP A 109 11.87 17.40 -12.64
N VAL A 110 10.98 16.80 -11.82
CA VAL A 110 11.10 15.41 -11.36
C VAL A 110 10.32 14.51 -12.31
N PRO A 111 10.96 13.48 -12.90
CA PRO A 111 10.27 12.59 -13.84
C PRO A 111 9.18 11.81 -13.12
N THR A 112 7.99 11.75 -13.71
CA THR A 112 6.90 10.90 -13.23
C THR A 112 7.25 9.44 -13.49
N THR A 113 7.64 8.73 -12.44
CA THR A 113 7.96 7.29 -12.47
C THR A 113 6.70 6.45 -12.22
N LEU A 114 6.74 5.17 -12.61
CA LEU A 114 5.71 4.21 -12.21
C LEU A 114 5.57 4.14 -10.68
N PHE A 115 6.68 4.25 -9.94
CA PHE A 115 6.66 4.25 -8.47
C PHE A 115 5.88 5.42 -7.87
N ALA A 116 5.98 6.61 -8.46
CA ALA A 116 5.19 7.78 -8.06
C ALA A 116 3.70 7.57 -8.30
N VAL A 117 3.33 7.03 -9.48
CA VAL A 117 1.94 6.72 -9.80
C VAL A 117 1.40 5.62 -8.87
N ASN A 118 2.19 4.57 -8.60
CA ASN A 118 1.86 3.50 -7.66
C ASN A 118 1.69 4.02 -6.22
N ALA A 119 2.50 4.98 -5.78
CA ALA A 119 2.32 5.62 -4.47
C ALA A 119 0.99 6.38 -4.39
N ALA A 120 0.62 7.10 -5.44
CA ALA A 120 -0.67 7.78 -5.53
C ALA A 120 -1.86 6.79 -5.63
N LEU A 121 -1.71 5.70 -6.39
CA LEU A 121 -2.70 4.63 -6.46
C LEU A 121 -2.91 3.94 -5.11
N GLY A 122 -1.84 3.67 -4.36
CA GLY A 122 -1.94 3.14 -2.99
C GLY A 122 -2.66 4.10 -2.04
N ALA A 123 -2.52 5.41 -2.24
CA ALA A 123 -3.30 6.39 -1.50
C ALA A 123 -4.80 6.34 -1.85
N CYS A 124 -5.13 6.21 -3.14
CA CYS A 124 -6.51 6.00 -3.59
C CYS A 124 -7.09 4.67 -3.12
N GLU A 125 -6.29 3.60 -3.07
CA GLU A 125 -6.69 2.30 -2.53
C GLU A 125 -7.08 2.40 -1.05
N ASN A 126 -6.24 3.05 -0.25
CA ASN A 126 -6.50 3.20 1.18
C ASN A 126 -7.77 4.01 1.45
N ALA A 127 -7.99 5.09 0.68
CA ALA A 127 -9.20 5.90 0.76
C ALA A 127 -10.43 5.31 0.03
N ALA A 128 -10.30 4.13 -0.59
CA ALA A 128 -11.33 3.51 -1.43
C ALA A 128 -11.82 4.38 -2.61
N GLU A 129 -10.99 5.30 -3.10
CA GLU A 129 -11.35 6.24 -4.19
C GLU A 129 -11.15 5.62 -5.57
N TRP A 130 -12.04 4.69 -5.93
CA TRP A 130 -11.97 3.93 -7.18
C TRP A 130 -12.00 4.81 -8.44
N ARG A 131 -12.71 5.95 -8.41
CA ARG A 131 -12.83 6.86 -9.57
C ARG A 131 -11.48 7.45 -9.93
N GLN A 132 -10.75 7.90 -8.91
CA GLN A 132 -9.43 8.49 -9.08
C GLN A 132 -8.40 7.44 -9.45
N ALA A 133 -8.48 6.25 -8.84
CA ALA A 133 -7.62 5.13 -9.22
C ALA A 133 -7.75 4.76 -10.71
N LEU A 134 -8.98 4.70 -11.24
CA LEU A 134 -9.20 4.46 -12.67
C LEU A 134 -8.74 5.61 -13.56
N HIS A 135 -8.91 6.85 -13.12
CA HIS A 135 -8.42 8.01 -13.86
C HIS A 135 -6.89 7.98 -13.97
N LEU A 136 -6.19 7.69 -12.87
CA LEU A 136 -4.74 7.50 -12.86
C LEU A 136 -4.31 6.35 -13.78
N PHE A 137 -5.04 5.24 -13.79
CA PHE A 137 -4.77 4.12 -14.69
C PHE A 137 -4.87 4.50 -16.17
N GLN A 138 -5.90 5.28 -16.54
CA GLN A 138 -6.03 5.80 -17.90
C GLN A 138 -4.88 6.75 -18.26
N GLN A 139 -4.46 7.61 -17.33
CA GLN A 139 -3.31 8.50 -17.52
C GLN A 139 -2.01 7.71 -17.71
N LEU A 140 -1.84 6.62 -16.95
CA LEU A 140 -0.68 5.72 -17.06
C LEU A 140 -0.62 5.07 -18.46
N GLN A 141 -1.76 4.60 -18.99
CA GLN A 141 -1.85 4.06 -20.35
C GLN A 141 -1.53 5.11 -21.42
N VAL A 142 -2.04 6.34 -21.29
CA VAL A 142 -1.75 7.45 -22.22
C VAL A 142 -0.27 7.85 -22.17
N ALA A 143 0.35 7.79 -20.99
CA ALA A 143 1.77 8.06 -20.80
C ALA A 143 2.68 6.91 -21.31
N THR A 144 2.11 5.85 -21.90
CA THR A 144 2.84 4.64 -22.37
C THR A 144 3.66 3.96 -21.28
N LEU A 145 3.33 4.21 -20.01
CA LEU A 145 3.89 3.46 -18.89
C LEU A 145 3.14 2.13 -18.80
N GLN A 146 3.86 1.03 -18.59
CA GLN A 146 3.23 -0.27 -18.37
C GLN A 146 2.94 -0.44 -16.89
N GLY A 147 1.67 -0.67 -16.56
CA GLY A 147 1.26 -1.01 -15.20
C GLY A 147 1.86 -2.35 -14.79
N ASP A 148 2.28 -2.46 -13.55
CA ASP A 148 2.73 -3.71 -12.95
C ASP A 148 1.59 -4.39 -12.18
N THR A 149 1.84 -5.59 -11.66
CA THR A 149 0.89 -6.31 -10.78
C THR A 149 0.36 -5.41 -9.67
N PHE A 150 1.22 -4.57 -9.07
CA PHE A 150 0.83 -3.66 -8.00
C PHE A 150 -0.19 -2.62 -8.49
N THR A 151 0.03 -2.03 -9.67
CA THR A 151 -0.88 -1.06 -10.30
C THR A 151 -2.30 -1.64 -10.38
N TYR A 152 -2.44 -2.83 -10.96
CA TYR A 152 -3.74 -3.48 -11.09
C TYR A 152 -4.34 -3.89 -9.74
N SER A 153 -3.52 -4.45 -8.85
CA SER A 153 -3.93 -4.85 -7.49
C SER A 153 -4.52 -3.68 -6.72
N ALA A 154 -3.83 -2.53 -6.71
CA ALA A 154 -4.28 -1.32 -6.02
C ALA A 154 -5.64 -0.81 -6.55
N ILE A 155 -5.84 -0.82 -7.88
CA ILE A 155 -7.10 -0.38 -8.49
C ILE A 155 -8.24 -1.37 -8.18
N ILE A 156 -7.97 -2.68 -8.27
CA ILE A 156 -8.94 -3.73 -7.95
C ILE A 156 -9.33 -3.65 -6.47
N SER A 157 -8.37 -3.45 -5.57
CA SER A 157 -8.60 -3.22 -4.15
C SER A 157 -9.42 -1.96 -3.88
N ALA A 158 -9.12 -0.84 -4.54
CA ALA A 158 -9.92 0.39 -4.44
C ALA A 158 -11.37 0.16 -4.89
N CYS A 159 -11.56 -0.56 -6.00
CA CYS A 159 -12.89 -0.95 -6.50
C CYS A 159 -13.61 -1.90 -5.53
N GLY A 160 -12.88 -2.85 -4.93
CA GLY A 160 -13.44 -3.83 -4.01
C GLY A 160 -13.97 -3.22 -2.73
N ARG A 161 -13.20 -2.30 -2.14
CA ARG A 161 -13.65 -1.52 -0.96
C ARG A 161 -14.88 -0.64 -1.26
N SER A 162 -15.10 -0.30 -2.52
CA SER A 162 -16.24 0.50 -2.98
C SER A 162 -17.39 -0.30 -3.60
N SER A 163 -17.36 -1.64 -3.47
CA SER A 163 -18.37 -2.55 -4.04
C SER A 163 -18.55 -2.42 -5.56
N GLN A 164 -17.53 -1.95 -6.29
CA GLN A 164 -17.56 -1.73 -7.74
C GLN A 164 -17.09 -2.97 -8.52
N TRP A 165 -17.80 -4.09 -8.33
CA TRP A 165 -17.42 -5.37 -8.93
C TRP A 165 -17.41 -5.34 -10.47
N GLN A 166 -18.31 -4.56 -11.11
CA GLN A 166 -18.36 -4.45 -12.58
C GLN A 166 -17.08 -3.85 -13.17
N ARG A 167 -16.31 -3.12 -12.36
CA ARG A 167 -15.03 -2.52 -12.77
C ARG A 167 -13.85 -3.37 -12.34
N ALA A 168 -13.95 -4.02 -11.18
CA ALA A 168 -12.90 -4.91 -10.66
C ALA A 168 -12.69 -6.16 -11.53
N LEU A 169 -13.78 -6.82 -11.98
CA LEU A 169 -13.67 -8.08 -12.74
C LEU A 169 -12.99 -7.93 -14.11
N PRO A 170 -13.33 -6.92 -14.94
CA PRO A 170 -12.62 -6.71 -16.20
C PRO A 170 -11.13 -6.44 -15.99
N LEU A 171 -10.77 -5.68 -14.95
CA LEU A 171 -9.37 -5.40 -14.62
C LEU A 171 -8.61 -6.67 -14.21
N LEU A 172 -9.24 -7.57 -13.46
CA LEU A 172 -8.65 -8.87 -13.12
C LEU A 172 -8.41 -9.71 -14.38
N GLY A 173 -9.36 -9.70 -15.33
CA GLY A 173 -9.19 -10.34 -16.63
C GLY A 173 -8.07 -9.72 -17.46
N SER A 174 -7.96 -8.39 -17.50
CA SER A 174 -6.86 -7.69 -18.18
C SER A 174 -5.49 -8.03 -17.58
N LEU A 175 -5.38 -8.10 -16.25
CA LEU A 175 -4.15 -8.51 -15.57
C LEU A 175 -3.70 -9.90 -16.05
N GLN A 176 -4.62 -10.87 -16.13
CA GLN A 176 -4.33 -12.21 -16.63
C GLN A 176 -3.93 -12.23 -18.12
N GLN A 177 -4.58 -11.40 -18.96
CA GLN A 177 -4.26 -11.26 -20.38
C GLN A 177 -2.87 -10.66 -20.61
N GLU A 178 -2.41 -9.78 -19.73
CA GLU A 178 -1.06 -9.21 -19.76
C GLU A 178 0.01 -10.16 -19.17
N HIS A 179 -0.37 -11.40 -18.86
CA HIS A 179 0.49 -12.42 -18.24
C HIS A 179 1.13 -11.97 -16.92
N LEU A 180 0.50 -11.00 -16.24
CA LEU A 180 0.87 -10.61 -14.89
C LEU A 180 0.32 -11.64 -13.91
N GLN A 181 1.08 -11.93 -12.85
CA GLN A 181 0.61 -12.83 -11.80
C GLN A 181 -0.21 -12.03 -10.79
N ALA A 182 -1.51 -12.28 -10.74
CA ALA A 182 -2.35 -11.75 -9.66
C ALA A 182 -1.93 -12.40 -8.33
N ASP A 183 -1.82 -11.59 -7.29
CA ASP A 183 -1.56 -12.08 -5.95
C ASP A 183 -2.86 -12.44 -5.22
N VAL A 184 -2.73 -13.10 -4.07
CA VAL A 184 -3.87 -13.47 -3.22
C VAL A 184 -4.70 -12.24 -2.89
N VAL A 185 -4.05 -11.10 -2.59
CA VAL A 185 -4.73 -9.85 -2.24
C VAL A 185 -5.63 -9.35 -3.38
N THR A 186 -5.16 -9.38 -4.62
CA THR A 186 -5.95 -8.97 -5.80
C THR A 186 -7.21 -9.81 -5.94
N PHE A 187 -7.10 -11.14 -5.81
CA PHE A 187 -8.25 -12.04 -5.85
C PHE A 187 -9.19 -11.84 -4.66
N SER A 188 -8.66 -11.73 -3.44
CA SER A 188 -9.43 -11.46 -2.23
C SER A 188 -10.26 -10.18 -2.39
N SER A 189 -9.65 -9.12 -2.92
CA SER A 189 -10.28 -7.84 -3.20
C SER A 189 -11.39 -7.94 -4.26
N ALA A 190 -11.16 -8.69 -5.36
CA ALA A 190 -12.17 -8.92 -6.39
C ALA A 190 -13.36 -9.76 -5.89
N VAL A 191 -13.10 -10.80 -5.09
CA VAL A 191 -14.13 -11.60 -4.41
C VAL A 191 -14.92 -10.74 -3.42
N GLY A 192 -14.23 -9.94 -2.62
CA GLY A 192 -14.84 -8.98 -1.69
C GLY A 192 -15.74 -7.98 -2.41
N ALA A 193 -15.30 -7.45 -3.57
CA ALA A 193 -16.10 -6.56 -4.42
C ALA A 193 -17.44 -7.21 -4.82
N CYS A 194 -17.38 -8.46 -5.30
CA CYS A 194 -18.55 -9.20 -5.76
C CYS A 194 -19.48 -9.57 -4.59
N ALA A 195 -18.89 -9.94 -3.45
CA ALA A 195 -19.62 -10.28 -2.23
C ALA A 195 -20.41 -9.09 -1.69
N LEU A 196 -19.77 -7.92 -1.60
CA LEU A 196 -20.41 -6.68 -1.16
C LEU A 196 -21.42 -6.15 -2.18
N GLY A 197 -21.21 -6.45 -3.46
CA GLY A 197 -22.16 -6.16 -4.54
C GLY A 197 -23.35 -7.11 -4.62
N GLU A 198 -23.55 -8.01 -3.64
CA GLU A 198 -24.61 -9.03 -3.60
C GLU A 198 -24.58 -10.06 -4.76
N HIS A 199 -23.48 -10.15 -5.49
CA HIS A 199 -23.29 -11.09 -6.60
C HIS A 199 -22.42 -12.28 -6.18
N TRP A 200 -22.99 -13.12 -5.32
CA TRP A 200 -22.29 -14.29 -4.78
C TRP A 200 -21.85 -15.28 -5.87
N GLN A 201 -22.59 -15.41 -6.99
CA GLN A 201 -22.21 -16.32 -8.08
C GLN A 201 -20.89 -15.89 -8.74
N ALA A 202 -20.73 -14.59 -8.99
CA ALA A 202 -19.50 -14.05 -9.53
C ALA A 202 -18.33 -14.21 -8.54
N ALA A 203 -18.60 -13.99 -7.25
CA ALA A 203 -17.61 -14.19 -6.19
C ALA A 203 -17.11 -15.66 -6.14
N VAL A 204 -18.01 -16.63 -6.27
CA VAL A 204 -17.65 -18.06 -6.31
C VAL A 204 -16.87 -18.41 -7.58
N GLN A 205 -17.24 -17.84 -8.75
CA GLN A 205 -16.49 -18.07 -9.99
C GLN A 205 -15.06 -17.54 -9.88
N VAL A 206 -14.87 -16.34 -9.35
CA VAL A 206 -13.53 -15.76 -9.16
C VAL A 206 -12.69 -16.61 -8.21
N LEU A 207 -13.28 -17.20 -7.16
CA LEU A 207 -12.56 -18.14 -6.29
C LEU A 207 -12.17 -19.42 -7.04
N ALA A 208 -13.05 -19.95 -7.89
CA ALA A 208 -12.76 -21.12 -8.70
C ALA A 208 -11.58 -20.84 -9.66
N ASP A 209 -11.60 -19.70 -10.34
CA ASP A 209 -10.52 -19.25 -11.23
C ASP A 209 -9.19 -19.08 -10.45
N ALA A 210 -9.25 -18.57 -9.22
CA ALA A 210 -8.07 -18.47 -8.34
C ALA A 210 -7.51 -19.85 -7.95
N HIS A 211 -8.37 -20.84 -7.71
CA HIS A 211 -7.97 -22.20 -7.38
C HIS A 211 -7.27 -22.91 -8.55
N GLU A 212 -7.70 -22.65 -9.79
CA GLU A 212 -7.02 -23.15 -11.00
C GLU A 212 -5.60 -22.60 -11.13
N LEU A 213 -5.36 -21.39 -10.62
CA LEU A 213 -4.04 -20.75 -10.58
C LEU A 213 -3.23 -21.13 -9.33
N HIS A 214 -3.67 -22.14 -8.57
CA HIS A 214 -3.07 -22.58 -7.30
C HIS A 214 -2.99 -21.49 -6.22
N LEU A 215 -3.80 -20.44 -6.33
CA LEU A 215 -3.93 -19.40 -5.33
C LEU A 215 -5.05 -19.78 -4.37
N ARG A 216 -4.68 -20.02 -3.11
CA ARG A 216 -5.66 -20.34 -2.07
C ARG A 216 -6.15 -19.04 -1.45
N GLY A 217 -7.47 -18.85 -1.43
CA GLY A 217 -8.11 -17.73 -0.75
C GLY A 217 -7.71 -17.68 0.73
N ASP A 218 -7.62 -16.47 1.28
CA ASP A 218 -7.36 -16.26 2.70
C ASP A 218 -8.67 -16.32 3.51
N VAL A 219 -8.55 -16.27 4.84
CA VAL A 219 -9.70 -16.27 5.75
C VAL A 219 -10.68 -15.14 5.43
N ILE A 220 -10.17 -14.00 4.95
CA ILE A 220 -10.96 -12.82 4.58
C ILE A 220 -11.81 -13.14 3.34
N THR A 221 -11.23 -13.77 2.32
CA THR A 221 -11.92 -14.19 1.08
C THR A 221 -13.11 -15.08 1.38
N TYR A 222 -12.89 -16.14 2.18
CA TYR A 222 -13.97 -17.05 2.53
C TYR A 222 -15.01 -16.38 3.44
N ALA A 223 -14.61 -15.46 4.32
CA ALA A 223 -15.56 -14.70 5.13
C ALA A 223 -16.50 -13.84 4.26
N PHE A 224 -15.96 -13.15 3.25
CA PHE A 224 -16.77 -12.41 2.26
C PHE A 224 -17.71 -13.34 1.49
N LEU A 225 -17.23 -14.51 1.06
CA LEU A 225 -18.06 -15.49 0.35
C LEU A 225 -19.20 -16.05 1.20
N ILE A 226 -18.96 -16.38 2.47
CA ILE A 226 -20.00 -16.87 3.37
C ILE A 226 -21.07 -15.80 3.57
N ALA A 227 -20.67 -14.54 3.79
CA ALA A 227 -21.61 -13.44 3.94
C ALA A 227 -22.47 -13.26 2.67
N ALA A 228 -21.84 -13.28 1.49
CA ALA A 228 -22.54 -13.14 0.22
C ALA A 228 -23.47 -14.33 -0.09
N CYS A 229 -23.02 -15.57 0.14
CA CYS A 229 -23.83 -16.78 -0.08
C CYS A 229 -24.99 -16.89 0.91
N ALA A 230 -24.82 -16.42 2.15
CA ALA A 230 -25.89 -16.34 3.14
C ALA A 230 -26.97 -15.34 2.69
N ALA A 231 -26.56 -14.15 2.21
CA ALA A 231 -27.47 -13.16 1.64
C ALA A 231 -28.16 -13.67 0.36
N GLY A 232 -27.44 -14.42 -0.48
CA GLY A 232 -27.93 -15.02 -1.71
C GLY A 232 -28.79 -16.29 -1.57
N ASN A 233 -29.14 -16.67 -0.34
CA ASN A 233 -29.93 -17.87 -0.01
C ASN A 233 -29.33 -19.18 -0.57
N ALA A 234 -28.00 -19.31 -0.50
CA ALA A 234 -27.24 -20.46 -0.99
C ALA A 234 -26.59 -21.25 0.17
N PRO A 235 -27.36 -21.97 1.02
CA PRO A 235 -26.87 -22.55 2.27
C PRO A 235 -25.81 -23.66 2.06
N TRP A 236 -25.89 -24.40 0.95
CA TRP A 236 -24.91 -25.43 0.63
C TRP A 236 -23.48 -24.86 0.52
N TYR A 237 -23.31 -23.79 -0.28
CA TYR A 237 -22.03 -23.10 -0.41
C TYR A 237 -21.54 -22.51 0.91
N THR A 238 -22.45 -21.94 1.73
CA THR A 238 -22.05 -21.42 3.05
C THR A 238 -21.47 -22.51 3.95
N SER A 239 -22.06 -23.71 3.95
CA SER A 239 -21.57 -24.84 4.75
C SER A 239 -20.23 -25.38 4.24
N GLN A 240 -20.03 -25.41 2.92
CA GLN A 240 -18.77 -25.83 2.31
C GLN A 240 -17.65 -24.86 2.68
N PHE A 241 -17.85 -23.56 2.45
CA PHE A 241 -16.85 -22.54 2.75
C PHE A 241 -16.55 -22.42 4.26
N LEU A 242 -17.54 -22.66 5.13
CA LEU A 242 -17.30 -22.76 6.58
C LEU A 242 -16.37 -23.92 6.96
N ASN A 243 -16.44 -25.05 6.24
CA ASN A 243 -15.53 -26.16 6.45
C ASN A 243 -14.13 -25.84 5.91
N ASP A 244 -14.04 -25.18 4.74
CA ASP A 244 -12.77 -24.74 4.15
C ASP A 244 -12.02 -23.75 5.06
N ILE A 245 -12.73 -22.79 5.67
CA ILE A 245 -12.14 -21.87 6.68
C ILE A 245 -11.63 -22.65 7.88
N LYS A 246 -12.38 -23.64 8.39
CA LYS A 246 -11.94 -24.44 9.53
C LYS A 246 -10.64 -25.16 9.21
N GLU A 247 -10.56 -25.85 8.07
CA GLU A 247 -9.33 -26.52 7.64
C GLU A 247 -8.15 -25.54 7.54
N LEU A 248 -8.38 -24.36 6.95
CA LEU A 248 -7.38 -23.30 6.84
C LEU A 248 -6.95 -22.73 8.20
N ALA A 249 -7.85 -22.61 9.17
CA ALA A 249 -7.55 -22.13 10.52
C ALA A 249 -6.86 -23.20 11.39
N PHE A 250 -7.14 -24.50 11.14
CA PHE A 250 -6.49 -25.61 11.84
C PHE A 250 -5.07 -25.91 11.33
N LEU A 251 -4.78 -25.65 10.04
CA LEU A 251 -3.44 -25.78 9.44
C LEU A 251 -2.31 -25.02 10.20
N PRO A 252 -2.43 -23.72 10.53
CA PRO A 252 -1.41 -22.98 11.28
C PRO A 252 -1.29 -23.42 12.74
N LEU A 253 -2.37 -23.93 13.36
CA LEU A 253 -2.33 -24.48 14.72
C LEU A 253 -1.56 -25.81 14.79
N GLN A 254 -1.71 -26.69 13.79
CA GLN A 254 -0.92 -27.93 13.73
C GLN A 254 0.55 -27.68 13.40
N LEU A 255 0.87 -26.69 12.55
CA LEU A 255 2.25 -26.32 12.25
C LEU A 255 2.96 -25.69 13.48
N LYS A 256 2.28 -24.85 14.27
CA LYS A 256 2.81 -24.37 15.57
C LYS A 256 3.02 -25.50 16.58
N CYS A 257 2.04 -26.39 16.74
CA CYS A 257 2.17 -27.56 17.62
C CYS A 257 3.31 -28.52 17.22
N ASN A 258 3.62 -28.64 15.93
CA ASN A 258 4.72 -29.49 15.45
C ASN A 258 6.09 -28.78 15.51
N ALA A 259 6.12 -27.46 15.48
CA ALA A 259 7.34 -26.67 15.70
C ALA A 259 7.74 -26.64 17.18
N GLU A 260 6.78 -26.55 18.10
CA GLU A 260 7.02 -26.56 19.55
C GLU A 260 7.39 -27.95 20.11
N LYS A 261 7.04 -29.04 19.40
CA LYS A 261 7.44 -30.41 19.77
C LYS A 261 8.83 -30.84 19.26
N ARG A 262 9.54 -29.96 18.54
CA ARG A 262 10.89 -30.22 17.97
C ARG A 262 12.01 -29.37 18.60
N GLN A 263 11.74 -28.64 19.68
CA GLN A 263 12.72 -28.01 20.57
C GLN A 263 12.75 -28.73 21.91
#